data_AF-A0A182SID4-F1
#
_entry.id   AF-A0A182SID4-F1
#
_cell.length_a   1.000
_cell.length_b   1.000
_cell.length_c   1.000
_cell.angle_alpha   90.00
_cell.angle_beta   90.00
_cell.angle_gamma   90.00
#
_symmetry.space_group_name_H-M   'P 1'
#
loop_
_entity.id
_entity.type
_entity.pdbx_description
1 polymer ?
#
loop_
_entity_poly.entity_id
_entity_poly.type
_entity_poly.pdbx_seq_one_letter_code
_entity_poly.pdbx_strand_id
1 'polypeptide(L)'
;MTIPPKVPYTSLEKLFLPFSLPAWLLVAFGYLVIYCLYVALFRAKHHPYTEHIPGIFYTIWTILMGGPGYAARRHSTRLYVISLVLNAFVVRNLYQSALFQYLKSNDVMAANLHTYKDINEAGLSYYLFRTTAKYYEDNPEVNRTIRFITNENTAWYEVMYNISHHLLPGVIPLPLETIFHYVKHHGHRGMVYVSEHTSISFFIAFHFPRMSALQKPFDYLLHQLHAGGFIVKWMSIYRDNRYTWMNSEQDGVPTPLDLHHVSGGFYLWAFCMALAMVVFAVELMLSKVKRV
;
A
#
# COMPACT_ATOMS: atom_id res chain seq x y z
N MET A 1 15.84 -9.94 7.47
CA MET A 1 15.04 -9.86 8.72
C MET A 1 13.59 -10.09 8.36
N THR A 2 12.76 -10.62 9.28
CA THR A 2 11.31 -10.62 9.04
C THR A 2 10.70 -9.32 9.52
N ILE A 3 9.84 -8.79 8.66
CA ILE A 3 9.12 -7.56 8.85
C ILE A 3 7.63 -7.92 8.98
N PRO A 4 6.89 -7.30 9.91
CA PRO A 4 5.43 -7.42 9.92
C PRO A 4 4.84 -6.98 8.56
N PRO A 5 3.67 -7.52 8.18
CA PRO A 5 2.93 -6.97 7.05
C PRO A 5 2.64 -5.49 7.31
N LYS A 6 2.44 -4.69 6.27
CA LYS A 6 1.95 -3.32 6.47
C LYS A 6 0.52 -3.39 6.99
N VAL A 7 0.17 -2.56 7.98
CA VAL A 7 -1.23 -2.48 8.44
C VAL A 7 -2.09 -2.15 7.22
N PRO A 8 -3.12 -2.95 6.91
CA PRO A 8 -3.93 -2.71 5.73
C PRO A 8 -4.59 -1.34 5.84
N TYR A 9 -4.31 -0.46 4.86
CA TYR A 9 -4.95 0.85 4.78
C TYR A 9 -6.47 0.72 4.85
N THR A 10 -7.11 1.64 5.57
CA THR A 10 -8.56 1.68 5.62
C THR A 10 -9.14 1.90 4.22
N SER A 11 -10.34 1.38 3.96
CA SER A 11 -10.96 1.46 2.63
C SER A 11 -11.15 2.92 2.15
N LEU A 12 -11.22 3.88 3.06
CA LEU A 12 -11.29 5.31 2.76
C LEU A 12 -9.92 5.91 2.41
N GLU A 13 -8.86 5.55 3.13
CA GLU A 13 -7.49 5.98 2.81
C GLU A 13 -7.08 5.50 1.41
N LYS A 14 -7.50 4.28 1.02
CA LYS A 14 -7.28 3.75 -0.32
C LYS A 14 -7.87 4.63 -1.44
N LEU A 15 -8.96 5.36 -1.18
CA LEU A 15 -9.62 6.21 -2.17
C LEU A 15 -8.88 7.53 -2.41
N PHE A 16 -8.23 8.07 -1.38
CA PHE A 16 -7.49 9.33 -1.42
C PHE A 16 -5.99 9.16 -1.68
N LEU A 17 -5.45 7.95 -1.52
CA LEU A 17 -4.03 7.65 -1.74
C LEU A 17 -3.47 7.87 -3.16
N PRO A 18 -4.21 7.69 -4.28
CA PRO A 18 -3.59 7.77 -5.61
C PRO A 18 -3.17 9.19 -5.99
N PHE A 19 -3.67 10.22 -5.28
CA PHE A 19 -3.22 11.60 -5.46
C PHE A 19 -2.59 12.14 -4.19
N SER A 20 -1.37 12.64 -4.34
CA SER A 20 -0.72 13.40 -3.28
C SER A 20 -1.48 14.70 -3.00
N LEU A 21 -1.43 15.20 -1.76
CA LEU A 21 -2.00 16.50 -1.37
C LEU A 21 -1.66 17.66 -2.34
N PRO A 22 -0.42 17.82 -2.85
CA PRO A 22 -0.13 18.85 -3.85
C PRO A 22 -0.85 18.64 -5.19
N ALA A 23 -1.10 17.40 -5.61
CA ALA A 23 -1.87 17.12 -6.82
C ALA A 23 -3.35 17.54 -6.65
N TRP A 24 -3.95 17.26 -5.49
CA TRP A 24 -5.29 17.74 -5.15
C TRP A 24 -5.38 19.27 -5.14
N LEU A 25 -4.38 19.94 -4.57
CA LEU A 25 -4.30 21.40 -4.57
C LEU A 25 -4.16 21.96 -5.99
N LEU A 26 -3.39 21.32 -6.86
CA LEU A 26 -3.23 21.74 -8.26
C LEU A 26 -4.53 21.57 -9.04
N VAL A 27 -5.27 20.48 -8.84
CA VAL A 27 -6.60 20.28 -9.41
C VAL A 27 -7.56 21.35 -8.90
N ALA A 28 -7.61 21.58 -7.58
CA ALA A 28 -8.47 22.59 -6.98
C ALA A 28 -8.14 24.01 -7.50
N PHE A 29 -6.84 24.32 -7.63
CA PHE A 29 -6.37 25.58 -8.19
C PHE A 29 -6.73 25.72 -9.67
N GLY A 30 -6.60 24.66 -10.45
CA GLY A 30 -7.03 24.63 -11.86
C GLY A 30 -8.51 24.95 -12.02
N TYR A 31 -9.37 24.33 -11.21
CA TYR A 31 -10.80 24.65 -11.20
C TYR A 31 -11.10 26.06 -10.70
N LEU A 32 -10.34 26.57 -9.71
CA LEU A 32 -10.46 27.94 -9.22
C LEU A 32 -10.07 28.95 -10.30
N VAL A 33 -9.00 28.71 -11.07
CA VAL A 33 -8.61 29.55 -12.21
C VAL A 33 -9.67 29.54 -13.30
N ILE A 34 -10.24 28.38 -13.63
CA ILE A 34 -11.33 28.26 -14.61
C ILE A 34 -12.59 29.00 -14.13
N TYR A 35 -12.87 28.96 -12.82
CA TYR A 35 -13.95 29.73 -12.22
C TYR A 35 -13.68 31.24 -12.24
N CYS A 36 -12.47 31.67 -11.87
CA CYS A 36 -12.05 33.08 -11.93
C CYS A 36 -12.06 33.63 -13.35
N LEU A 37 -11.62 32.84 -14.35
CA LEU A 37 -11.71 33.21 -15.77
C LEU A 37 -13.16 33.36 -16.22
N TYR A 38 -14.07 32.51 -15.74
CA TYR A 38 -15.49 32.68 -15.98
C TYR A 38 -16.02 33.98 -15.38
N VAL A 39 -15.72 34.25 -14.10
CA VAL A 39 -16.13 35.50 -13.44
C VAL A 39 -15.52 36.72 -14.15
N ALA A 40 -14.26 36.69 -14.53
CA ALA A 40 -13.61 37.79 -15.23
C ALA A 40 -14.20 38.03 -16.63
N LEU A 41 -14.43 36.97 -17.42
CA LEU A 41 -14.95 37.11 -18.79
C LEU A 41 -16.45 37.44 -18.85
N PHE A 42 -17.24 36.89 -17.93
CA PHE A 42 -18.70 36.99 -17.97
C PHE A 42 -19.29 37.96 -16.94
N ARG A 43 -18.58 38.29 -15.85
CA ARG A 43 -19.04 39.26 -14.83
C ARG A 43 -18.42 40.65 -15.02
N ALA A 44 -17.19 40.78 -15.55
CA ALA A 44 -16.55 42.09 -15.72
C ALA A 44 -17.07 42.88 -16.92
N LYS A 45 -17.69 42.22 -17.90
CA LYS A 45 -18.35 42.88 -19.03
C LYS A 45 -19.85 42.94 -18.76
N HIS A 46 -20.33 44.08 -18.24
CA HIS A 46 -21.75 44.45 -18.28
C HIS A 46 -22.19 44.50 -19.76
N HIS A 47 -22.56 43.34 -20.32
CA HIS A 47 -23.17 43.25 -21.64
C HIS A 47 -24.55 42.62 -21.47
N PRO A 48 -25.64 43.33 -21.81
CA PRO A 48 -27.02 42.98 -21.48
C PRO A 48 -27.56 41.73 -22.21
N TYR A 49 -26.72 41.01 -22.94
CA TYR A 49 -27.08 39.85 -23.77
C TYR A 49 -26.22 38.62 -23.47
N THR A 50 -25.74 38.47 -22.23
CA THR A 50 -24.95 37.31 -21.82
C THR A 50 -25.88 36.19 -21.34
N GLU A 51 -25.77 35.00 -21.93
CA GLU A 51 -26.49 33.80 -21.48
C GLU A 51 -26.09 33.51 -20.03
N HIS A 52 -27.01 33.76 -19.11
CA HIS A 52 -26.82 33.43 -17.71
C HIS A 52 -26.93 31.92 -17.57
N ILE A 53 -25.83 31.26 -17.23
CA ILE A 53 -25.84 29.83 -16.89
C ILE A 53 -26.29 29.76 -15.43
N PRO A 54 -27.52 29.29 -15.13
CA PRO A 54 -27.98 29.17 -13.75
C PRO A 54 -27.09 28.16 -13.02
N GLY A 55 -26.55 28.55 -11.86
CA GLY A 55 -25.77 27.65 -11.00
C GLY A 55 -24.46 27.15 -11.62
N ILE A 56 -23.56 28.06 -12.01
CA ILE A 56 -22.26 27.72 -12.62
C ILE A 56 -21.47 26.66 -11.84
N PHE A 57 -21.52 26.69 -10.51
CA PHE A 57 -20.88 25.70 -9.64
C PHE A 57 -21.46 24.31 -9.82
N TYR A 58 -22.78 24.21 -9.96
CA TYR A 58 -23.46 22.95 -10.24
C TYR A 58 -23.09 22.45 -11.63
N THR A 59 -23.05 23.32 -12.65
CA THR A 59 -22.63 22.93 -14.00
C THR A 59 -21.20 22.42 -14.04
N ILE A 60 -20.25 23.09 -13.37
CA ILE A 60 -18.86 22.63 -13.24
C ILE A 60 -18.81 21.27 -12.54
N TRP A 61 -19.57 21.10 -11.46
CA TRP A 61 -19.64 19.83 -10.72
C TRP A 61 -20.21 18.69 -11.57
N THR A 62 -21.30 18.93 -12.30
CA THR A 62 -21.90 17.93 -13.19
C THR A 62 -20.94 17.51 -14.30
N ILE A 63 -20.23 18.45 -14.92
CA ILE A 63 -19.26 18.16 -15.98
C ILE A 63 -18.06 17.39 -15.42
N LEU A 64 -17.58 17.73 -14.23
CA LEU A 64 -16.52 17.00 -13.54
C LEU A 64 -16.91 15.53 -13.29
N MET A 65 -18.16 15.30 -12.87
CA MET A 65 -18.69 13.94 -12.65
C MET A 65 -19.04 13.20 -13.96
N GLY A 66 -18.91 13.84 -15.12
CA GLY A 66 -19.22 13.27 -16.44
C GLY A 66 -20.70 13.33 -16.83
N GLY A 67 -21.49 14.19 -16.17
CA GLY A 67 -22.88 14.47 -16.52
C GLY A 67 -23.02 15.34 -17.78
N PRO A 68 -24.26 15.50 -18.29
CA PRO A 68 -24.52 16.26 -19.51
C PRO A 68 -24.23 17.76 -19.31
N GLY A 69 -23.40 18.32 -20.18
CA GLY A 69 -23.14 19.76 -20.23
C GLY A 69 -24.33 20.52 -20.84
N TYR A 70 -24.48 21.79 -20.44
CA TYR A 70 -25.51 22.66 -21.01
C TYR A 70 -25.17 23.05 -22.46
N ALA A 71 -26.17 23.08 -23.33
CA ALA A 71 -25.99 23.45 -24.74
C ALA A 71 -25.64 24.94 -24.86
N ALA A 72 -24.36 25.25 -25.01
CA ALA A 72 -23.88 26.61 -25.23
C ALA A 72 -24.10 27.04 -26.68
N ARG A 73 -24.83 28.13 -26.91
CA ARG A 73 -25.13 28.63 -28.27
C ARG A 73 -24.05 29.54 -28.84
N ARG A 74 -23.24 30.20 -27.99
CA ARG A 74 -22.19 31.16 -28.42
C ARG A 74 -20.79 30.55 -28.51
N HIS A 75 -19.99 31.03 -29.47
CA HIS A 75 -18.61 30.57 -29.70
C HIS A 75 -17.69 30.71 -28.47
N SER A 76 -17.75 31.81 -27.72
CA SER A 76 -16.93 32.01 -26.52
C SER A 76 -17.32 31.07 -25.37
N THR A 77 -18.62 30.90 -25.12
CA THR A 77 -19.12 29.97 -24.09
C THR A 77 -18.85 28.52 -24.48
N ARG A 78 -18.90 28.19 -25.78
CA ARG A 78 -18.55 26.88 -26.31
C ARG A 78 -17.08 26.55 -26.09
N LEU A 79 -16.17 27.49 -26.33
CA LEU A 79 -14.74 27.30 -26.04
C LEU A 79 -14.49 27.07 -24.54
N TYR A 80 -15.20 27.80 -23.68
CA TYR A 80 -15.14 27.60 -22.23
C TYR A 80 -15.62 26.20 -21.81
N VAL A 81 -16.80 25.77 -22.28
CA VAL A 81 -17.36 24.45 -21.97
C VAL A 81 -16.46 23.33 -22.52
N ILE A 82 -15.91 23.48 -23.73
CA ILE A 82 -14.95 22.51 -24.30
C ILE A 82 -13.69 22.42 -23.43
N SER A 83 -13.12 23.55 -23.00
CA SER A 83 -11.95 23.57 -22.12
C SER A 83 -12.24 22.90 -20.77
N LEU A 84 -13.42 23.15 -20.20
CA LEU A 84 -13.86 22.54 -18.95
C LEU A 84 -14.05 21.01 -19.10
N VAL A 85 -14.68 20.56 -20.17
CA VAL A 85 -14.84 19.12 -20.48
C VAL A 85 -13.49 18.44 -20.68
N LEU A 86 -12.56 19.07 -21.41
CA LEU A 86 -11.23 18.53 -21.66
C LEU A 86 -10.43 18.43 -20.36
N ASN A 87 -10.49 19.45 -19.50
CA ASN A 87 -9.85 19.41 -18.19
C ASN A 87 -10.44 18.30 -17.30
N ALA A 88 -11.77 18.20 -17.22
CA ALA A 88 -12.45 17.14 -16.47
C ALA A 88 -12.08 15.74 -16.99
N PHE A 89 -12.01 15.57 -18.31
CA PHE A 89 -11.58 14.33 -18.94
C PHE A 89 -10.14 13.96 -18.54
N VAL A 90 -9.20 14.90 -18.62
CA VAL A 90 -7.80 14.65 -18.24
C VAL A 90 -7.68 14.27 -16.76
N VAL A 91 -8.31 15.04 -15.87
CA VAL A 91 -8.26 14.77 -14.41
C VAL A 91 -8.87 13.41 -14.08
N ARG A 92 -10.00 13.06 -14.68
CA ARG A 92 -10.67 11.77 -14.46
C ARG A 92 -9.83 10.59 -14.95
N ASN A 93 -9.26 10.68 -16.16
CA ASN A 93 -8.40 9.62 -16.69
C ASN A 93 -7.12 9.45 -15.86
N LEU A 94 -6.55 10.56 -15.39
CA LEU A 94 -5.35 10.53 -14.57
C LEU A 94 -5.64 9.90 -13.20
N TYR A 95 -6.78 10.25 -12.58
CA TYR A 95 -7.25 9.58 -11.36
C TYR A 95 -7.46 8.08 -11.57
N GLN A 96 -8.17 7.69 -12.63
CA GLN A 96 -8.48 6.30 -12.92
C GLN A 96 -7.21 5.47 -13.20
N SER A 97 -6.25 6.04 -13.93
CA SER A 97 -4.95 5.42 -14.21
C SER A 97 -4.13 5.24 -12.93
N ALA A 98 -4.02 6.28 -12.11
CA ALA A 98 -3.29 6.22 -10.83
C ALA A 98 -3.93 5.21 -9.86
N LEU A 99 -5.26 5.19 -9.78
CA LEU A 99 -5.99 4.22 -8.97
C LEU A 99 -5.74 2.78 -9.45
N PHE A 100 -5.74 2.54 -10.76
CA PHE A 100 -5.44 1.23 -11.31
C PHE A 100 -4.00 0.79 -11.04
N GLN A 101 -3.04 1.69 -11.23
CA GLN A 101 -1.64 1.42 -10.92
C GLN A 101 -1.44 1.10 -9.44
N TYR A 102 -2.13 1.81 -8.55
CA TYR A 102 -2.09 1.57 -7.12
C TYR A 102 -2.73 0.24 -6.71
N LEU A 103 -3.87 -0.12 -7.32
CA LEU A 103 -4.51 -1.42 -7.09
C LEU A 103 -3.66 -2.59 -7.60
N LYS A 104 -2.86 -2.35 -8.65
CA LYS A 104 -1.94 -3.35 -9.22
C LYS A 104 -0.62 -3.47 -8.45
N SER A 105 -0.16 -2.43 -7.75
CA SER A 105 1.11 -2.49 -7.00
C SER A 105 0.97 -3.39 -5.77
N ASN A 106 1.51 -4.60 -5.86
CA ASN A 106 1.58 -5.58 -4.77
C ASN A 106 2.53 -5.14 -3.63
N ASP A 107 3.37 -4.14 -3.89
CA ASP A 107 4.30 -3.51 -2.93
C ASP A 107 3.63 -2.90 -1.70
N VAL A 108 2.31 -2.71 -1.71
CA VAL A 108 1.60 -2.08 -0.59
C VAL A 108 1.56 -2.98 0.65
N MET A 109 1.73 -4.30 0.50
CA MET A 109 1.60 -5.26 1.60
C MET A 109 2.91 -5.51 2.36
N ALA A 110 4.06 -5.40 1.68
CA ALA A 110 5.35 -5.41 2.34
C ALA A 110 5.58 -4.05 3.02
N ALA A 111 5.89 -4.05 4.31
CA ALA A 111 6.27 -2.79 4.96
C ALA A 111 7.65 -2.36 4.44
N ASN A 112 7.76 -1.09 4.01
CA ASN A 112 8.99 -0.45 3.51
C ASN A 112 10.03 -0.29 4.63
N LEU A 113 10.55 -1.40 5.15
CA LEU A 113 11.47 -1.47 6.27
C LEU A 113 12.75 -2.19 5.80
N HIS A 114 13.41 -1.59 4.81
CA HIS A 114 14.55 -2.22 4.13
C HIS A 114 15.83 -2.09 4.96
N THR A 115 15.99 -1.00 5.72
CA THR A 115 17.22 -0.68 6.46
C THR A 115 17.03 -0.72 7.98
N TYR A 116 18.12 -0.90 8.74
CA TYR A 116 18.10 -0.75 10.20
C TYR A 116 17.59 0.62 10.65
N LYS A 117 17.95 1.68 9.94
CA LYS A 117 17.48 3.04 10.20
C LYS A 117 15.97 3.15 10.08
N ASP A 118 15.40 2.62 9.00
CA ASP A 118 13.96 2.60 8.76
C ASP A 118 13.21 1.88 9.89
N ILE A 119 13.75 0.75 10.37
CA ILE A 119 13.18 -0.04 11.48
C ILE A 119 13.25 0.73 12.80
N ASN A 120 14.36 1.41 13.07
CA ASN A 120 14.53 2.22 14.26
C ASN A 120 13.66 3.49 14.24
N GLU A 121 13.53 4.16 13.09
CA GLU A 121 12.65 5.31 12.90
C GLU A 121 11.18 4.93 13.05
N ALA A 122 10.81 3.72 12.63
CA ALA A 122 9.48 3.15 12.86
C ALA A 122 9.23 2.77 14.34
N GLY A 123 10.22 2.89 15.23
CA GLY A 123 10.11 2.55 16.65
C GLY A 123 9.95 1.06 16.93
N LEU A 124 10.34 0.21 15.99
CA LEU A 124 10.22 -1.24 16.10
C LEU A 124 11.37 -1.82 16.94
N SER A 125 11.06 -2.79 17.79
CA SER A 125 12.06 -3.49 18.59
C SER A 125 12.61 -4.71 17.86
N TYR A 126 13.89 -5.04 18.08
CA TYR A 126 14.51 -6.26 17.55
C TYR A 126 14.33 -7.39 18.57
N TYR A 127 13.51 -8.38 18.24
CA TYR A 127 13.36 -9.58 19.06
C TYR A 127 14.46 -10.57 18.71
N LEU A 128 15.31 -10.89 19.68
CA LEU A 128 16.49 -11.73 19.48
C LEU A 128 16.58 -12.83 20.55
N PHE A 129 17.02 -14.01 20.12
CA PHE A 129 17.57 -15.01 21.04
C PHE A 129 18.94 -14.55 21.54
N ARG A 130 19.32 -14.94 22.76
CA ARG A 130 20.62 -14.57 23.36
C ARG A 130 21.81 -15.00 22.50
N THR A 131 21.69 -16.13 21.79
CA THR A 131 22.72 -16.62 20.87
C THR A 131 22.88 -15.72 19.66
N THR A 132 21.78 -15.29 19.06
CA THR A 132 21.77 -14.40 17.89
C THR A 132 22.17 -12.97 18.24
N ALA A 133 21.84 -12.50 19.45
CA ALA A 133 22.14 -11.13 19.88
C ALA A 133 23.64 -10.80 19.88
N LYS A 134 24.51 -11.80 20.11
CA LYS A 134 25.97 -11.63 20.06
C LYS A 134 26.46 -11.10 18.71
N TYR A 135 25.77 -11.44 17.61
CA TYR A 135 26.16 -10.95 16.28
C TYR A 135 25.77 -9.49 16.03
N TYR A 136 24.95 -8.89 16.90
CA TYR A 136 24.46 -7.52 16.77
C TYR A 136 24.93 -6.60 17.91
N GLU A 137 25.68 -7.13 18.89
CA GLU A 137 26.15 -6.40 20.07
C GLU A 137 27.07 -5.23 19.69
N ASP A 138 27.93 -5.46 18.69
CA ASP A 138 28.86 -4.46 18.16
C ASP A 138 28.19 -3.39 17.28
N ASN A 139 26.91 -3.58 16.90
CA ASN A 139 26.20 -2.63 16.05
C ASN A 139 25.40 -1.62 16.89
N PRO A 140 25.81 -0.35 16.96
CA PRO A 140 25.17 0.65 17.82
C PRO A 140 23.75 1.02 17.37
N GLU A 141 23.41 0.80 16.09
CA GLU A 141 22.06 1.08 15.57
C GLU A 141 21.05 0.04 16.05
N VAL A 142 21.45 -1.22 16.20
CA VAL A 142 20.54 -2.31 16.59
C VAL A 142 20.51 -2.49 18.10
N ASN A 143 21.66 -2.38 18.77
CA ASN A 143 21.84 -2.74 20.18
C ASN A 143 20.86 -2.02 21.13
N ARG A 144 20.52 -0.75 20.83
CA ARG A 144 19.64 0.07 21.69
C ARG A 144 18.19 -0.41 21.75
N THR A 145 17.72 -1.14 20.74
CA THR A 145 16.33 -1.56 20.57
C THR A 145 16.17 -3.08 20.65
N ILE A 146 17.21 -3.80 21.11
CA ILE A 146 17.17 -5.26 21.32
C ILE A 146 16.26 -5.61 22.49
N ARG A 147 15.36 -6.56 22.25
CA ARG A 147 14.55 -7.24 23.26
C ARG A 147 14.86 -8.73 23.23
N PHE A 148 15.30 -9.25 24.37
CA PHE A 148 15.63 -10.66 24.50
C PHE A 148 14.37 -11.50 24.67
N ILE A 149 14.23 -12.54 23.85
CA ILE A 149 13.23 -13.58 24.05
C ILE A 149 13.69 -14.38 25.27
N THR A 150 13.01 -14.18 26.40
CA THR A 150 13.49 -14.63 27.73
C THR A 150 13.11 -16.09 28.00
N ASN A 151 12.08 -16.60 27.34
CA ASN A 151 11.60 -17.95 27.52
C ASN A 151 12.18 -18.86 26.43
N GLU A 152 13.05 -19.79 26.82
CA GLU A 152 13.66 -20.77 25.90
C GLU A 152 12.62 -21.73 25.28
N ASN A 153 11.46 -21.88 25.94
CA ASN A 153 10.33 -22.66 25.41
C ASN A 153 9.45 -21.88 24.44
N THR A 154 9.60 -20.55 24.32
CA THR A 154 8.86 -19.79 23.31
C THR A 154 9.44 -20.12 21.95
N ALA A 155 8.68 -20.87 21.18
CA ALA A 155 9.11 -21.27 19.87
C ALA A 155 9.10 -20.07 18.92
N TRP A 156 10.12 -20.01 18.06
CA TRP A 156 10.32 -18.93 17.09
C TRP A 156 9.07 -18.68 16.19
N TYR A 157 8.23 -19.71 15.98
CA TYR A 157 7.00 -19.59 15.20
C TYR A 157 5.91 -18.77 15.89
N GLU A 158 5.85 -18.76 17.23
CA GLU A 158 4.87 -17.95 17.98
C GLU A 158 5.19 -16.47 17.88
N VAL A 159 6.49 -16.15 17.98
CA VAL A 159 6.98 -14.78 17.79
C VAL A 159 6.67 -14.31 16.37
N MET A 160 6.89 -15.18 15.38
CA MET A 160 6.55 -14.89 13.98
C MET A 160 5.06 -14.64 13.77
N TYR A 161 4.21 -15.47 14.39
CA TYR A 161 2.76 -15.33 14.36
C TYR A 161 2.28 -14.02 15.02
N ASN A 162 2.88 -13.65 16.15
CA ASN A 162 2.54 -12.41 16.85
C ASN A 162 2.99 -11.17 16.05
N ILE A 163 4.14 -11.25 15.37
CA ILE A 163 4.61 -10.20 14.45
C ILE A 163 3.66 -10.10 13.24
N SER A 164 3.21 -11.21 12.67
CA SER A 164 2.31 -11.19 11.51
C SER A 164 0.93 -10.58 11.82
N HIS A 165 0.47 -10.63 13.06
CA HIS A 165 -0.81 -10.05 13.51
C HIS A 165 -0.68 -8.68 14.15
N HIS A 166 0.50 -8.05 14.09
CA HIS A 166 0.77 -6.78 14.78
C HIS A 166 0.59 -6.82 16.30
N LEU A 167 0.52 -8.00 16.92
CA LEU A 167 0.44 -8.15 18.38
C LEU A 167 1.78 -7.82 19.04
N LEU A 168 2.88 -8.03 18.31
CA LEU A 168 4.22 -7.63 18.70
C LEU A 168 4.80 -6.65 17.68
N PRO A 169 4.95 -5.35 18.04
CA PRO A 169 5.61 -4.38 17.18
C PRO A 169 7.12 -4.63 17.20
N GLY A 170 7.62 -5.37 16.21
CA GLY A 170 9.05 -5.58 16.06
C GLY A 170 9.42 -6.49 14.91
N VAL A 171 10.71 -6.70 14.78
CA VAL A 171 11.32 -7.54 13.76
C VAL A 171 12.13 -8.66 14.42
N ILE A 172 12.22 -9.81 13.75
CA ILE A 172 13.09 -10.91 14.18
C ILE A 172 14.04 -11.28 13.03
N PRO A 173 15.37 -11.19 13.21
CA PRO A 173 16.29 -11.73 12.23
C PRO A 173 16.33 -13.25 12.37
N LEU A 174 15.78 -13.92 11.37
CA LEU A 174 15.92 -15.36 11.19
C LEU A 174 16.61 -15.67 9.86
N PRO A 175 17.21 -16.86 9.73
CA PRO A 175 17.70 -17.35 8.45
C PRO A 175 16.56 -17.41 7.44
N LEU A 176 16.87 -17.12 6.18
CA LEU A 176 15.88 -17.06 5.11
C LEU A 176 15.10 -18.37 4.97
N GLU A 177 15.78 -19.51 5.12
CA GLU A 177 15.17 -20.85 5.06
C GLU A 177 14.13 -21.09 6.16
N THR A 178 14.35 -20.55 7.36
CA THR A 178 13.40 -20.64 8.47
C THR A 178 12.14 -19.81 8.19
N ILE A 179 12.31 -18.66 7.55
CA ILE A 179 11.19 -17.80 7.12
C ILE A 179 10.38 -18.50 6.03
N PHE A 180 11.06 -19.07 5.03
CA PHE A 180 10.40 -19.87 3.98
C PHE A 180 9.63 -21.06 4.55
N HIS A 181 10.22 -21.79 5.50
CA HIS A 181 9.54 -22.88 6.19
C HIS A 181 8.25 -22.41 6.87
N TYR A 182 8.30 -21.29 7.61
CA TYR A 182 7.13 -20.73 8.26
C TYR A 182 6.04 -20.34 7.28
N VAL A 183 6.37 -19.59 6.23
CA VAL A 183 5.39 -19.16 5.22
C VAL A 183 4.77 -20.38 4.52
N LYS A 184 5.55 -21.43 4.26
CA LYS A 184 5.08 -22.69 3.65
C LYS A 184 4.07 -23.43 4.54
N HIS A 185 4.31 -23.53 5.84
CA HIS A 185 3.47 -24.31 6.76
C HIS A 185 2.36 -23.49 7.46
N HIS A 186 2.58 -22.19 7.65
CA HIS A 186 1.75 -21.31 8.46
C HIS A 186 1.31 -20.02 7.74
N GLY A 187 1.65 -19.81 6.47
CA GLY A 187 1.30 -18.58 5.74
C GLY A 187 -0.20 -18.26 5.70
N HIS A 188 -1.05 -19.29 5.69
CA HIS A 188 -2.52 -19.15 5.80
C HIS A 188 -2.99 -18.49 7.11
N ARG A 189 -2.21 -18.63 8.19
CA ARG A 189 -2.54 -18.06 9.51
C ARG A 189 -1.95 -16.68 9.71
N GLY A 190 -0.88 -16.31 9.01
CA GLY A 190 -0.18 -15.08 9.27
C GLY A 190 1.02 -14.92 8.34
N MET A 191 1.04 -13.80 7.64
CA MET A 191 2.02 -13.49 6.62
C MET A 191 3.16 -12.63 7.16
N VAL A 192 4.38 -12.92 6.73
CA VAL A 192 5.58 -12.15 7.11
C VAL A 192 6.42 -11.88 5.87
N TYR A 193 7.03 -10.69 5.84
CA TYR A 193 7.83 -10.26 4.72
C TYR A 193 9.31 -10.26 5.08
N VAL A 194 10.17 -10.37 4.07
CA VAL A 194 11.61 -10.36 4.26
C VAL A 194 12.13 -8.99 3.83
N SER A 195 12.93 -8.36 4.70
CA SER A 195 13.69 -7.16 4.31
C SER A 195 14.61 -7.46 3.13
N GLU A 196 14.63 -6.57 2.15
CA GLU A 196 15.51 -6.66 0.98
C GLU A 196 16.99 -6.70 1.37
N HIS A 197 17.38 -5.97 2.41
CA HIS A 197 18.75 -6.02 2.92
C HIS A 197 18.89 -7.10 3.98
N THR A 198 19.67 -8.13 3.65
CA THR A 198 20.06 -9.15 4.61
C THR A 198 21.03 -8.57 5.62
N SER A 199 20.70 -8.76 6.89
CA SER A 199 21.48 -8.22 7.98
C SER A 199 22.81 -8.91 8.18
N ILE A 200 22.82 -10.23 8.03
CA ILE A 200 23.97 -11.10 8.24
C ILE A 200 23.85 -12.26 7.25
N SER A 201 24.95 -12.53 6.56
CA SER A 201 25.12 -13.72 5.75
C SER A 201 26.06 -14.67 6.48
N PHE A 202 25.65 -15.92 6.65
CA PHE A 202 26.49 -16.96 7.25
C PHE A 202 26.35 -18.24 6.44
N PHE A 203 27.40 -19.05 6.47
CA PHE A 203 27.41 -20.36 5.81
C PHE A 203 26.97 -21.43 6.80
N ILE A 204 26.09 -22.34 6.34
CA ILE A 204 25.75 -23.54 7.10
C ILE A 204 26.83 -24.58 6.81
N ALA A 205 27.50 -25.05 7.87
CA ALA A 205 28.60 -26.01 7.77
C ALA A 205 28.44 -27.15 8.78
N PHE A 206 29.02 -28.31 8.44
CA PHE A 206 29.11 -29.44 9.35
C PHE A 206 30.38 -29.30 10.19
N HIS A 207 30.24 -29.34 11.51
CA HIS A 207 31.37 -29.29 12.43
C HIS A 207 31.83 -30.69 12.81
N PHE A 208 33.13 -30.95 12.66
CA PHE A 208 33.78 -32.19 13.08
C PHE A 208 34.80 -31.92 14.21
N PRO A 209 35.08 -32.90 15.08
CA PRO A 209 36.20 -32.82 16.01
C PRO A 209 37.53 -32.55 15.28
N ARG A 210 38.44 -31.80 15.89
CA ARG A 210 39.71 -31.35 15.27
C ARG A 210 40.56 -32.48 14.67
N MET A 211 40.49 -33.68 15.21
CA MET A 211 41.25 -34.86 14.75
C MET A 211 40.38 -35.89 14.02
N SER A 212 39.24 -35.48 13.48
CA SER A 212 38.35 -36.38 12.76
C SER A 212 38.94 -36.78 11.40
N ALA A 213 39.18 -38.08 11.20
CA ALA A 213 39.55 -38.62 9.90
C ALA A 213 38.43 -38.48 8.84
N LEU A 214 37.19 -38.18 9.27
CA LEU A 214 36.02 -38.09 8.41
C LEU A 214 35.88 -36.75 7.69
N GLN A 215 36.59 -35.70 8.11
CA GLN A 215 36.41 -34.37 7.53
C GLN A 215 36.71 -34.35 6.02
N LYS A 216 37.87 -34.87 5.62
CA LYS A 216 38.31 -34.90 4.21
C LYS A 216 37.39 -35.75 3.31
N PRO A 217 37.07 -37.01 3.64
CA PRO A 217 36.18 -37.80 2.79
C PRO A 217 34.75 -37.23 2.74
N PHE A 218 34.25 -36.65 3.84
CA PHE A 218 32.93 -36.02 3.84
C PHE A 218 32.90 -34.77 2.95
N ASP A 219 33.93 -33.92 3.05
CA ASP A 219 34.02 -32.72 2.23
C ASP A 219 34.12 -33.05 0.74
N TYR A 220 34.89 -34.07 0.36
CA TYR A 220 34.96 -34.57 -1.01
C TYR A 220 33.58 -34.99 -1.55
N LEU A 221 32.83 -35.77 -0.77
CA LEU A 221 31.48 -36.20 -1.16
C LEU A 221 30.51 -35.02 -1.24
N LEU A 222 30.59 -34.05 -0.33
CA LEU A 222 29.76 -32.85 -0.35
C LEU A 222 30.01 -32.01 -1.60
N HIS A 223 31.29 -31.84 -1.99
CA HIS A 223 31.65 -31.16 -3.23
C HIS A 223 31.13 -31.90 -4.46
N GLN A 224 31.19 -33.23 -4.47
CA GLN A 224 30.64 -34.03 -5.57
C GLN A 224 29.12 -33.89 -5.67
N LEU A 225 28.40 -33.87 -4.55
CA LEU A 225 26.95 -33.63 -4.50
C LEU A 225 26.58 -32.23 -4.97
N HIS A 226 27.37 -31.22 -4.58
CA HIS A 226 27.20 -29.85 -5.02
C HIS A 226 27.47 -29.70 -6.54
N ALA A 227 28.58 -30.23 -7.03
CA ALA A 227 28.95 -30.21 -8.44
C ALA A 227 27.95 -30.98 -9.32
N GLY A 228 27.36 -32.05 -8.80
CA GLY A 228 26.27 -32.79 -9.45
C GLY A 228 24.91 -32.06 -9.43
N GLY A 229 24.82 -30.87 -8.82
CA GLY A 229 23.60 -30.08 -8.76
C GLY A 229 22.51 -30.63 -7.84
N PHE A 230 22.80 -31.67 -7.04
CA PHE A 230 21.81 -32.30 -6.16
C PHE A 230 21.29 -31.33 -5.10
N ILE A 231 22.18 -30.53 -4.51
CA ILE A 231 21.82 -29.54 -3.49
C ILE A 231 20.89 -28.46 -4.10
N VAL A 232 21.22 -27.98 -5.30
CA VAL A 232 20.40 -26.99 -6.02
C VAL A 232 19.03 -27.57 -6.34
N LYS A 233 18.95 -28.83 -6.79
CA LYS A 233 17.69 -29.52 -7.07
C LYS A 233 16.85 -29.69 -5.81
N TRP A 234 17.44 -30.14 -4.69
CA TRP A 234 16.72 -30.28 -3.43
C TRP A 234 16.21 -28.94 -2.89
N MET A 235 17.04 -27.89 -2.98
CA MET A 235 16.61 -26.53 -2.64
C MET A 235 15.45 -26.08 -3.52
N SER A 236 15.51 -26.33 -4.82
CA SER A 236 14.42 -26.02 -5.75
C SER A 236 13.14 -26.78 -5.40
N ILE A 237 13.20 -28.08 -5.11
CA ILE A 237 12.03 -28.88 -4.69
C ILE A 237 11.44 -28.37 -3.37
N TYR A 238 12.30 -28.01 -2.42
CA TYR A 238 11.87 -27.50 -1.13
C TYR A 238 11.19 -26.13 -1.25
N ARG A 239 11.76 -25.24 -2.07
CA ARG A 239 11.25 -23.90 -2.34
C ARG A 239 10.08 -23.87 -3.32
N ASP A 240 9.93 -24.89 -4.17
CA ASP A 240 8.78 -25.04 -5.05
C ASP A 240 7.55 -25.32 -4.20
N ASN A 241 6.75 -24.28 -4.01
CA ASN A 241 5.51 -24.37 -3.27
C ASN A 241 4.43 -23.63 -4.07
N ARG A 242 3.71 -24.42 -4.87
CA ARG A 242 2.56 -24.00 -5.71
C ARG A 242 1.45 -23.29 -4.94
N TYR A 243 1.44 -23.40 -3.62
CA TYR A 243 0.43 -22.79 -2.73
C TYR A 243 0.91 -21.52 -2.02
N THR A 244 2.11 -21.02 -2.33
CA THR A 244 2.59 -19.72 -1.85
C THR A 244 2.26 -18.64 -2.88
N TRP A 245 1.75 -17.50 -2.42
CA TRP A 245 1.48 -16.28 -3.19
C TRP A 245 2.65 -15.82 -4.10
N MET A 246 3.90 -16.18 -3.78
CA MET A 246 5.07 -15.95 -4.64
C MET A 246 4.93 -16.61 -6.02
N ASN A 247 4.22 -17.74 -6.11
CA ASN A 247 3.90 -18.42 -7.36
C ASN A 247 2.57 -17.93 -7.97
N SER A 248 1.68 -17.29 -7.19
CA SER A 248 0.47 -16.69 -7.77
C SER A 248 0.76 -15.46 -8.64
N GLU A 249 1.93 -14.81 -8.46
CA GLU A 249 2.39 -13.78 -9.40
C GLU A 249 2.82 -14.36 -10.75
N GLN A 250 3.24 -15.63 -10.81
CA GLN A 250 3.66 -16.28 -12.06
C GLN A 250 2.50 -16.73 -12.94
N ASP A 251 1.32 -17.01 -12.37
CA ASP A 251 0.18 -17.52 -13.14
C ASP A 251 -0.60 -16.43 -13.90
N GLY A 252 -0.23 -15.15 -13.78
CA GLY A 252 -0.79 -14.07 -14.60
C GLY A 252 -2.30 -13.87 -14.47
N VAL A 253 -2.95 -14.53 -13.51
CA VAL A 253 -4.38 -14.38 -13.24
C VAL A 253 -4.57 -13.16 -12.34
N PRO A 254 -5.17 -12.07 -12.84
CA PRO A 254 -5.42 -10.90 -12.00
C PRO A 254 -6.36 -11.31 -10.85
N THR A 255 -5.93 -11.07 -9.61
CA THR A 255 -6.77 -11.29 -8.43
C THR A 255 -8.09 -10.51 -8.60
N PRO A 256 -9.25 -11.18 -8.45
CA PRO A 256 -10.54 -10.51 -8.60
C PRO A 256 -10.67 -9.40 -7.56
N LEU A 257 -11.20 -8.26 -7.99
CA LEU A 257 -11.37 -7.11 -7.12
C LEU A 257 -12.42 -7.42 -6.05
N ASP A 258 -11.98 -7.55 -4.80
CA ASP A 258 -12.88 -7.83 -3.68
C ASP A 258 -13.77 -6.60 -3.40
N LEU A 259 -15.03 -6.84 -3.04
CA LEU A 259 -16.00 -5.81 -2.65
C LEU A 259 -15.49 -4.98 -1.48
N HIS A 260 -14.65 -5.58 -0.62
CA HIS A 260 -13.99 -4.86 0.46
C HIS A 260 -13.10 -3.72 -0.05
N HIS A 261 -12.47 -3.84 -1.22
CA HIS A 261 -11.65 -2.78 -1.82
C HIS A 261 -12.48 -1.62 -2.37
N VAL A 262 -13.72 -1.88 -2.79
CA VAL A 262 -14.65 -0.88 -3.35
C VAL A 262 -15.54 -0.26 -2.27
N SER A 263 -15.58 -0.85 -1.07
CA SER A 263 -16.39 -0.37 0.07
C SER A 263 -16.19 1.12 0.41
N GLY A 264 -14.97 1.65 0.21
CA GLY A 264 -14.67 3.08 0.40
C GLY A 264 -15.56 4.02 -0.40
N GLY A 265 -15.86 3.67 -1.66
CA GLY A 265 -16.76 4.45 -2.51
C GLY A 265 -18.21 4.43 -2.01
N PHE A 266 -18.67 3.28 -1.52
CA PHE A 266 -20.01 3.13 -0.94
C PHE A 266 -20.17 3.94 0.35
N TYR A 267 -19.14 3.99 1.20
CA TYR A 267 -19.15 4.84 2.40
C TYR A 267 -19.24 6.33 2.06
N LEU A 268 -18.48 6.80 1.08
CA LEU A 268 -18.53 8.19 0.63
C LEU A 268 -19.92 8.53 0.07
N TRP A 269 -20.49 7.64 -0.75
CA TRP A 269 -21.84 7.83 -1.29
C TRP A 269 -22.91 7.90 -0.19
N ALA A 270 -22.87 6.97 0.77
CA ALA A 270 -23.80 6.96 1.91
C ALA A 270 -23.67 8.22 2.78
N PHE A 271 -22.43 8.67 3.03
CA PHE A 271 -22.17 9.92 3.75
C PHE A 271 -22.74 11.14 3.02
N CYS A 272 -22.51 11.25 1.72
CA CYS A 272 -23.07 12.34 0.90
C CYS A 272 -24.60 12.33 0.88
N MET A 273 -25.23 11.15 0.83
CA MET A 273 -26.69 11.02 0.91
C MET A 273 -27.23 11.46 2.28
N ALA A 274 -26.55 11.08 3.37
CA ALA A 274 -26.92 11.53 4.71
C ALA A 274 -26.81 13.06 4.83
N LEU A 275 -25.72 13.66 4.33
CA LEU A 275 -25.55 15.11 4.29
C LEU A 275 -26.65 15.81 3.49
N ALA A 276 -27.01 15.26 2.32
CA ALA A 276 -28.10 15.79 1.50
C ALA A 276 -29.44 15.76 2.23
N MET A 277 -29.75 14.69 2.98
CA MET A 277 -30.95 14.63 3.80
C MET A 277 -30.95 15.69 4.91
N VAL A 278 -29.81 15.95 5.55
CA VAL A 278 -29.68 16.99 6.58
C VAL A 278 -29.92 18.37 5.97
N VAL A 279 -29.30 18.69 4.84
CA VAL A 279 -29.50 19.97 4.14
C VAL A 279 -30.96 20.14 3.75
N PHE A 280 -31.60 19.11 3.21
CA PHE A 280 -33.02 19.14 2.86
C PHE A 280 -33.93 19.37 4.08
N ALA A 281 -33.64 18.74 5.22
CA ALA A 281 -34.36 18.96 6.46
C ALA A 281 -34.19 20.41 6.98
N VAL A 282 -32.98 20.96 6.87
CA VAL A 282 -32.69 22.36 7.22
C VAL A 282 -33.43 23.33 6.30
N GLU A 283 -33.46 23.08 4.99
CA GLU A 283 -34.22 23.89 4.04
C GLU A 283 -35.73 23.84 4.32
N LEU A 284 -36.26 22.68 4.71
CA LEU A 284 -37.66 22.53 5.14
C LEU A 284 -37.97 23.33 6.42
N MET A 285 -37.06 23.33 7.38
CA MET A 285 -37.18 24.12 8.62
C MET A 285 -37.15 25.62 8.30
N LEU A 286 -36.17 26.08 7.50
CA LEU A 286 -36.02 27.48 7.13
C LEU A 286 -37.17 28.00 6.24
N SER A 287 -37.68 27.17 5.33
CA SER A 287 -38.83 27.52 4.49
C SER A 287 -40.13 27.61 5.27
N LYS A 288 -40.30 26.80 6.33
CA LYS A 288 -41.41 26.96 7.29
C LYS A 288 -41.29 28.24 8.11
N VAL A 289 -40.08 28.58 8.60
CA VAL A 289 -39.84 29.80 9.38
C VAL A 289 -40.06 31.07 8.55
N LYS A 290 -39.72 31.07 7.25
CA LYS A 290 -39.97 32.20 6.34
C LYS A 290 -41.45 32.40 5.94
N ARG A 291 -42.33 31.43 6.24
CA ARG A 291 -43.76 31.47 5.91
C ARG A 291 -44.64 31.96 7.07
N VAL A 292 -44.07 32.15 8.26
CA VAL A 292 -44.71 32.76 9.44
C VAL A 292 -44.26 34.21 9.52
#